data_AF-A0A2E3NNJ5-F1
#
_entry.id   AF-A0A2E3NNJ5-F1
#
_cell.length_a   1.000
_cell.length_b   1.000
_cell.length_c   1.000
_cell.angle_alpha   90.00
_cell.angle_beta   90.00
_cell.angle_gamma   90.00
#
_symmetry.space_group_name_H-M   'P 1'
#
loop_
_entity.id
_entity.type
_entity.pdbx_description
1 polymer ?
#
loop_
_entity_poly.entity_id
_entity_poly.type
_entity_poly.pdbx_seq_one_letter_code
_entity_poly.pdbx_strand_id
1 'polypeptide(L)'
;MNMAAKLFLMLNAIAFMLIGIKTTVDPVAAMADLDMSPQSVTESNEIRSIYGGMHFSFGVMMLAGALLPALTRHALWFCAAFLGGLVGGRLSSLLLDGQPNELANFLLVFESVVLIAALCLQHGVRNNQNSPTRSEAVQQTSTISSDGIGR
;
A
#
# COMPACT_ATOMS: atom_id res chain seq x y z
N MET A 1 -5.26 10.77 -13.37
CA MET A 1 -4.69 10.02 -12.23
C MET A 1 -4.13 11.02 -11.24
N ASN A 2 -4.42 10.88 -9.95
CA ASN A 2 -3.88 11.78 -8.92
C ASN A 2 -2.35 11.60 -8.84
N MET A 3 -1.59 12.67 -9.08
CA MET A 3 -0.12 12.65 -9.12
C MET A 3 0.47 12.15 -7.79
N ALA A 4 -0.15 12.49 -6.66
CA ALA A 4 0.27 12.02 -5.34
C ALA A 4 0.10 10.51 -5.18
N ALA A 5 -1.04 9.96 -5.61
CA ALA A 5 -1.29 8.52 -5.58
C ALA A 5 -0.32 7.74 -6.48
N LYS A 6 -0.03 8.29 -7.67
CA LYS A 6 0.96 7.71 -8.59
C LYS A 6 2.34 7.64 -7.93
N LEU A 7 2.83 8.76 -7.41
CA LEU A 7 4.15 8.83 -6.79
C LEU A 7 4.25 7.92 -5.57
N PHE A 8 3.22 7.91 -4.72
CA PHE A 8 3.14 7.05 -3.56
C PHE A 8 3.22 5.57 -3.94
N LEU A 9 2.43 5.12 -4.92
CA LEU A 9 2.46 3.73 -5.38
C LEU A 9 3.78 3.37 -6.05
N MET A 10 4.41 4.28 -6.81
CA MET A 10 5.73 4.08 -7.39
C MET A 10 6.82 3.87 -6.33
N LEU A 11 6.83 4.71 -5.30
CA LEU A 11 7.82 4.61 -4.21
C LEU A 11 7.67 3.29 -3.45
N ASN A 12 6.44 2.91 -3.11
CA ASN A 12 6.17 1.63 -2.45
C ASN A 12 6.52 0.45 -3.36
N ALA A 13 6.18 0.52 -4.65
CA ALA A 13 6.52 -0.52 -5.61
C ALA A 13 8.02 -0.80 -5.63
N ILE A 14 8.84 0.27 -5.76
CA ILE A 14 10.30 0.15 -5.76
C ILE A 14 10.79 -0.44 -4.44
N ALA A 15 10.32 0.07 -3.30
CA ALA A 15 10.72 -0.43 -1.99
C ALA A 15 10.44 -1.93 -1.81
N PHE A 16 9.21 -2.38 -2.12
CA PHE A 16 8.82 -3.79 -1.98
C PHE A 16 9.50 -4.71 -3.00
N MET A 17 9.73 -4.24 -4.22
CA MET A 17 10.52 -5.02 -5.20
C MET A 17 11.97 -5.17 -4.74
N LEU A 18 12.59 -4.13 -4.20
CA LEU A 18 13.95 -4.19 -3.67
C LEU A 18 14.06 -5.13 -2.46
N ILE A 19 13.10 -5.07 -1.53
CA ILE A 19 13.00 -6.03 -0.43
C ILE A 19 12.91 -7.44 -0.98
N GLY A 20 11.98 -7.68 -1.90
CA GLY A 20 11.77 -8.99 -2.54
C GLY A 20 13.01 -9.52 -3.24
N ILE A 21 13.76 -8.66 -3.96
CA ILE A 21 15.01 -9.05 -4.60
C ILE A 21 16.08 -9.37 -3.56
N LYS A 22 16.28 -8.50 -2.55
CA LYS A 22 17.32 -8.68 -1.52
C LYS A 22 17.13 -10.00 -0.77
N THR A 23 15.91 -10.28 -0.33
CA THR A 23 15.56 -11.50 0.42
C THR A 23 15.57 -12.75 -0.46
N THR A 24 15.28 -12.60 -1.76
CA THR A 24 15.40 -13.69 -2.75
C THR A 24 16.84 -14.02 -3.07
N VAL A 25 17.78 -13.06 -3.05
CA VAL A 25 19.20 -13.31 -3.38
C VAL A 25 19.92 -13.89 -2.16
N ASP A 26 19.86 -13.18 -1.03
CA ASP A 26 20.54 -13.54 0.21
C ASP A 26 19.59 -13.41 1.41
N PRO A 27 18.83 -14.47 1.76
CA PRO A 27 17.87 -14.44 2.85
C PRO A 27 18.55 -14.31 4.22
N VAL A 28 19.80 -14.75 4.37
CA VAL A 28 20.52 -14.68 5.66
C VAL A 28 20.90 -13.23 5.93
N ALA A 29 21.59 -12.58 4.99
CA ALA A 29 21.97 -11.18 5.14
C ALA A 29 20.75 -10.25 5.19
N ALA A 30 19.65 -10.59 4.51
CA ALA A 30 18.44 -9.77 4.54
C ALA A 30 17.71 -9.80 5.89
N MET A 31 17.82 -10.90 6.64
CA MET A 31 17.11 -11.13 7.90
C MET A 31 17.96 -10.80 9.14
N ALA A 32 19.28 -10.63 8.98
CA ALA A 32 20.21 -10.35 10.07
C ALA A 32 19.80 -9.11 10.91
N ASP A 33 19.35 -8.03 10.26
CA ASP A 33 18.94 -6.79 10.95
C ASP A 33 17.63 -6.97 11.78
N LEU A 34 16.91 -8.08 11.55
CA LEU A 34 15.71 -8.48 12.30
C LEU A 34 16.03 -9.53 13.38
N ASP A 35 17.31 -9.74 13.71
CA ASP A 35 17.79 -10.80 14.61
C ASP A 35 17.36 -12.21 14.18
N MET A 36 17.06 -12.38 12.89
CA MET A 36 16.62 -13.63 12.31
C MET A 36 17.79 -14.28 11.55
N SER A 37 18.12 -15.52 11.90
CA SER A 37 19.15 -16.31 11.24
C SER A 37 18.56 -17.66 10.84
N PRO A 38 18.21 -17.90 9.56
CA PRO A 38 17.67 -19.18 9.14
C PRO A 38 18.74 -20.27 9.28
N GLN A 39 18.42 -21.34 10.00
CA GLN A 39 19.32 -22.46 10.32
C GLN A 39 19.17 -23.65 9.39
N SER A 40 18.18 -23.61 8.49
CA SER A 40 17.88 -24.70 7.56
C SER A 40 17.58 -24.22 6.14
N VAL A 41 17.71 -25.14 5.17
CA VAL A 41 17.29 -24.91 3.78
C VAL A 41 15.79 -24.60 3.72
N THR A 42 14.99 -25.25 4.58
CA THR A 42 13.54 -25.03 4.68
C THR A 42 13.23 -23.61 5.15
N GLU A 43 13.86 -23.13 6.22
CA GLU A 43 13.67 -21.74 6.69
C GLU A 43 14.09 -20.72 5.64
N SER A 44 15.21 -20.97 4.94
CA SER A 44 15.64 -20.12 3.84
C SER A 44 14.66 -20.13 2.67
N ASN A 45 14.04 -21.29 2.38
CA ASN A 45 13.01 -21.40 1.34
C ASN A 45 11.77 -20.58 1.70
N GLU A 46 11.31 -20.66 2.95
CA GLU A 46 10.18 -19.87 3.45
C GLU A 46 10.47 -18.36 3.37
N ILE A 47 11.68 -17.92 3.74
CA ILE A 47 12.05 -16.50 3.63
C ILE A 47 12.04 -16.05 2.16
N ARG A 48 12.61 -16.83 1.23
CA ARG A 48 12.58 -16.50 -0.21
C ARG A 48 11.15 -16.49 -0.77
N SER A 49 10.25 -17.32 -0.24
CA SER A 49 8.85 -17.36 -0.66
C SER A 49 8.08 -16.14 -0.14
N ILE A 50 8.06 -15.93 1.18
CA ILE A 50 7.23 -14.92 1.86
C ILE A 50 7.85 -13.51 1.76
N TYR A 51 9.14 -13.36 2.05
CA TYR A 51 9.79 -12.05 1.97
C TYR A 51 10.34 -11.76 0.59
N GLY A 52 10.60 -12.79 -0.21
CA GLY A 52 11.09 -12.65 -1.58
C GLY A 52 9.97 -12.48 -2.60
N GLY A 53 9.44 -13.61 -3.07
CA GLY A 53 8.46 -13.66 -4.16
C GLY A 53 7.17 -12.89 -3.86
N MET A 54 6.64 -13.00 -2.63
CA MET A 54 5.42 -12.30 -2.25
C MET A 54 5.62 -10.77 -2.18
N HIS A 55 6.67 -10.26 -1.54
CA HIS A 55 6.93 -8.81 -1.50
C HIS A 55 7.25 -8.26 -2.89
N PHE A 56 7.99 -9.00 -3.73
CA PHE A 56 8.21 -8.60 -5.11
C PHE A 56 6.88 -8.46 -5.88
N SER A 57 5.99 -9.45 -5.73
CA SER A 57 4.66 -9.43 -6.35
C SER A 57 3.79 -8.28 -5.84
N PHE A 58 3.89 -7.93 -4.57
CA PHE A 58 3.21 -6.77 -3.99
C PHE A 58 3.69 -5.48 -4.63
N GLY A 59 5.00 -5.36 -4.83
CA GLY A 59 5.58 -4.23 -5.54
C GLY A 59 5.11 -4.15 -6.99
N VAL A 60 5.01 -5.27 -7.71
CA VAL A 60 4.44 -5.34 -9.07
C VAL A 60 2.97 -4.89 -9.09
N MET A 61 2.16 -5.32 -8.12
CA MET A 61 0.76 -4.88 -8.01
C MET A 61 0.66 -3.37 -7.78
N MET A 62 1.52 -2.80 -6.94
CA MET A 62 1.58 -1.35 -6.71
C MET A 62 2.06 -0.59 -7.95
N LEU A 63 3.06 -1.13 -8.67
CA LEU A 63 3.53 -0.57 -9.93
C LEU A 63 2.42 -0.56 -10.98
N ALA A 64 1.67 -1.66 -11.10
CA ALA A 64 0.51 -1.74 -11.98
C ALA A 64 -0.53 -0.66 -11.62
N GLY A 65 -0.81 -0.45 -10.33
CA GLY A 65 -1.68 0.63 -9.87
C GLY A 65 -1.17 2.04 -10.17
N ALA A 66 0.14 2.24 -10.23
CA ALA A 66 0.76 3.52 -10.59
C ALA A 66 0.77 3.78 -12.10
N LEU A 67 0.86 2.74 -12.92
CA LEU A 67 0.92 2.85 -14.38
C LEU A 67 -0.47 2.82 -15.03
N LEU A 68 -1.43 2.10 -14.43
CA LEU A 68 -2.76 1.88 -14.96
C LEU A 68 -3.81 2.58 -14.08
N PRO A 69 -4.42 3.70 -14.53
CA PRO A 69 -5.38 4.45 -13.73
C PRO A 69 -6.60 3.64 -13.26
N ALA A 70 -6.99 2.61 -14.02
CA ALA A 70 -8.07 1.70 -13.64
C ALA A 70 -7.74 0.84 -12.41
N LEU A 71 -6.46 0.59 -12.15
CA LEU A 71 -5.99 -0.23 -11.03
C LEU A 71 -5.56 0.60 -9.81
N THR A 72 -5.36 1.91 -9.94
CA THR A 72 -4.86 2.77 -8.84
C THR A 72 -5.65 2.57 -7.55
N ARG A 73 -6.99 2.57 -7.62
CA ARG A 73 -7.86 2.40 -6.44
C ARG A 73 -7.73 1.00 -5.83
N HIS A 74 -7.54 -0.03 -6.65
CA HIS A 74 -7.37 -1.41 -6.20
C HIS A 74 -5.99 -1.60 -5.55
N ALA A 75 -4.95 -1.01 -6.13
CA ALA A 75 -3.59 -1.05 -5.58
C ALA A 75 -3.46 -0.30 -4.25
N LEU A 76 -4.15 0.84 -4.09
CA LEU A 76 -4.20 1.56 -2.81
C LEU A 76 -4.92 0.76 -1.71
N TRP A 77 -6.05 0.11 -2.03
CA TRP A 77 -6.72 -0.80 -1.09
C TRP A 77 -5.84 -1.99 -0.73
N PHE A 78 -5.19 -2.59 -1.73
CA PHE A 78 -4.25 -3.69 -1.53
C PHE A 78 -3.10 -3.28 -0.60
N CYS A 79 -2.48 -2.14 -0.85
CA CYS A 79 -1.42 -1.55 -0.02
C CYS A 79 -1.91 -1.34 1.43
N ALA A 80 -3.10 -0.76 1.61
CA ALA A 80 -3.69 -0.55 2.92
C ALA A 80 -4.03 -1.86 3.65
N ALA A 81 -4.57 -2.87 2.97
CA ALA A 81 -4.89 -4.15 3.57
C ALA A 81 -3.63 -4.90 4.02
N PHE A 82 -2.61 -4.91 3.17
CA PHE A 82 -1.33 -5.55 3.46
C PHE A 82 -0.60 -4.88 4.64
N LEU A 83 -0.42 -3.55 4.59
CA LEU A 83 0.22 -2.82 5.69
C LEU A 83 -0.61 -2.85 6.97
N GLY A 84 -1.94 -2.83 6.86
CA GLY A 84 -2.84 -3.01 8.00
C GLY A 84 -2.63 -4.35 8.69
N GLY A 85 -2.42 -5.42 7.91
CA GLY A 85 -2.05 -6.73 8.44
C GLY A 85 -0.70 -6.73 9.17
N LEU A 86 0.33 -6.11 8.59
CA LEU A 86 1.66 -6.00 9.23
C LEU A 86 1.60 -5.20 10.52
N VAL A 87 1.01 -4.00 10.49
CA VAL A 87 0.84 -3.15 11.68
C VAL A 87 0.03 -3.89 12.75
N GLY A 88 -1.07 -4.54 12.37
CA GLY A 88 -1.88 -5.34 13.29
C GLY A 88 -1.08 -6.47 13.95
N GLY A 89 -0.31 -7.22 13.16
CA GLY A 89 0.55 -8.29 13.66
C GLY A 89 1.63 -7.77 14.61
N ARG A 90 2.31 -6.68 14.25
CA ARG A 90 3.33 -6.05 15.10
C ARG A 90 2.76 -5.50 16.39
N LEU A 91 1.59 -4.86 16.35
CA LEU A 91 0.90 -4.39 17.56
C LEU A 91 0.48 -5.56 18.45
N SER A 92 -0.01 -6.66 17.87
CA SER A 92 -0.31 -7.85 18.68
C SER A 92 0.93 -8.45 19.32
N SER A 93 2.06 -8.52 18.62
CA SER A 93 3.31 -9.03 19.20
C SER A 93 3.87 -8.09 20.26
N LEU A 94 3.77 -6.77 20.08
CA LEU A 94 4.12 -5.81 21.13
C LEU A 94 3.32 -6.00 22.43
N LEU A 95 2.04 -6.35 22.31
CA LEU A 95 1.16 -6.59 23.44
C LEU A 95 1.40 -7.95 24.11
N LEU A 96 1.76 -8.97 23.35
CA LEU A 96 1.90 -10.34 23.83
C LEU A 96 3.34 -10.70 24.24
N ASP A 97 4.32 -10.27 23.44
CA ASP A 97 5.73 -10.68 23.53
C ASP A 97 6.65 -9.53 23.99
N GLY A 98 6.19 -8.28 23.90
CA GLY A 98 6.94 -7.10 24.34
C GLY A 98 7.74 -6.42 23.23
N GLN A 99 8.78 -5.66 23.61
CA GLN A 99 9.51 -4.77 22.70
C GLN A 99 10.43 -5.53 21.74
N PRO A 100 10.29 -5.35 20.41
CA PRO A 100 11.21 -5.91 19.43
C PRO A 100 12.45 -5.03 19.29
N ASN A 101 13.34 -5.40 18.35
CA ASN A 101 14.53 -4.61 18.05
C ASN A 101 14.23 -3.25 17.40
N GLU A 102 15.25 -2.39 17.32
CA GLU A 102 15.10 -1.02 16.79
C GLU A 102 14.59 -0.97 15.36
N LEU A 103 15.05 -1.89 14.49
CA LEU A 103 14.59 -1.96 13.10
C LEU A 103 13.10 -2.31 13.03
N ALA A 104 12.65 -3.29 13.80
CA ALA A 104 11.25 -3.69 13.85
C ALA A 104 10.34 -2.57 14.37
N ASN A 105 10.82 -1.79 15.35
CA ASN A 105 10.12 -0.61 15.85
C ASN A 105 10.06 0.51 14.79
N PHE A 106 11.16 0.76 14.07
CA PHE A 106 11.18 1.69 12.95
C PHE A 106 10.19 1.26 11.86
N LEU A 107 10.19 -0.03 11.50
CA LEU A 107 9.28 -0.59 10.51
C LEU A 107 7.83 -0.42 10.94
N LEU A 108 7.48 -0.65 12.22
CA LEU A 108 6.11 -0.41 12.71
C LEU A 108 5.65 1.03 12.49
N VAL A 109 6.48 2.01 12.85
CA VAL A 109 6.16 3.43 12.66
C VAL A 109 6.02 3.75 11.17
N PHE A 110 6.97 3.28 10.37
CA PHE A 110 6.97 3.48 8.92
C PHE A 110 5.74 2.86 8.26
N GLU A 111 5.46 1.59 8.52
CA GLU A 111 4.30 0.85 8.03
C GLU A 111 2.99 1.56 8.42
N SER A 112 2.89 2.08 9.65
CA SER A 112 1.73 2.84 10.12
C SER A 112 1.52 4.14 9.35
N VAL A 113 2.59 4.90 9.10
CA VAL A 113 2.53 6.15 8.33
C VAL A 113 2.11 5.87 6.88
N VAL A 114 2.71 4.85 6.26
CA VAL A 114 2.40 4.46 4.88
C VAL A 114 0.96 3.94 4.76
N LEU A 115 0.48 3.19 5.75
CA LEU A 115 -0.92 2.74 5.84
C LEU A 115 -1.89 3.93 5.86
N ILE A 116 -1.66 4.89 6.75
CA ILE A 116 -2.50 6.10 6.87
C ILE A 116 -2.48 6.87 5.55
N ALA A 117 -1.31 7.06 4.94
CA ALA A 117 -1.17 7.72 3.65
C ALA A 117 -1.97 6.99 2.54
N ALA A 118 -1.91 5.65 2.50
CA ALA A 118 -2.69 4.85 1.55
C ALA A 118 -4.20 5.07 1.73
N LEU A 119 -4.70 5.07 2.96
CA LEU A 119 -6.11 5.32 3.27
C LEU A 119 -6.53 6.75 2.90
N CYS A 120 -5.73 7.77 3.22
CA CYS A 120 -6.00 9.15 2.84
C CYS A 120 -6.07 9.34 1.32
N LEU A 121 -5.10 8.79 0.59
CA LEU A 121 -5.07 8.84 -0.88
C LEU A 121 -6.25 8.08 -1.48
N GLN A 122 -6.65 6.97 -0.86
CA GLN A 122 -7.79 6.18 -1.31
C GLN A 122 -9.11 6.97 -1.22
N HIS A 123 -9.33 7.70 -0.13
CA HIS A 123 -10.49 8.58 0.01
C HIS A 123 -10.47 9.70 -1.03
N GLY A 124 -9.31 10.31 -1.27
CA GLY A 124 -9.15 11.36 -2.28
C GLY A 124 -9.44 10.87 -3.72
N VAL A 125 -8.96 9.68 -4.08
CA VAL A 125 -9.21 9.09 -5.41
C VAL A 125 -10.69 8.74 -5.58
N ARG A 126 -11.35 8.20 -4.55
CA ARG A 126 -12.80 7.90 -4.58
C ARG A 126 -13.64 9.15 -4.80
N ASN A 127 -13.36 10.24 -4.08
CA ASN A 127 -14.15 11.47 -4.17
C ASN A 127 -14.06 12.10 -5.57
N ASN A 128 -12.90 12.02 -6.22
CA ASN A 128 -12.73 12.49 -7.59
C ASN A 128 -13.51 11.68 -8.63
N GLN A 129 -13.76 10.39 -8.38
CA GLN A 129 -14.57 9.55 -9.26
C GLN A 129 -16.08 9.80 -9.12
N ASN A 130 -16.52 10.23 -7.93
CA ASN A 130 -17.94 10.46 -7.62
C ASN A 130 -18.40 11.91 -7.90
N SER A 131 -17.50 12.79 -8.34
CA SER A 131 -17.85 14.18 -8.66
C SER A 131 -18.66 14.22 -9.96
N PRO A 132 -19.79 14.96 -10.02
CA PRO A 132 -20.60 15.05 -11.22
C PRO A 132 -19.76 15.54 -12.39
N THR A 133 -19.91 14.90 -13.54
CA THR A 133 -19.18 15.31 -14.74
C THR A 133 -19.59 16.73 -15.14
N ARG A 134 -18.71 17.46 -15.81
CA ARG A 134 -19.01 18.83 -16.27
C ARG A 134 -20.29 18.89 -17.12
N SER A 135 -20.61 17.83 -17.85
CA SER A 135 -21.85 17.70 -18.62
C SER A 135 -23.07 17.57 -17.72
N GLU A 136 -23.02 16.69 -16.71
CA GLU A 136 -24.10 16.50 -15.74
C GLU A 136 -24.34 17.78 -14.92
N ALA A 137 -23.28 18.48 -14.49
CA ALA A 137 -23.39 19.72 -13.73
C ALA A 137 -24.08 20.86 -14.54
N VAL A 138 -23.77 20.97 -15.84
CA VAL A 138 -24.43 21.94 -16.73
C VAL A 138 -25.90 21.58 -16.92
N GLN A 139 -26.21 20.30 -17.08
CA GLN A 139 -27.59 19.83 -17.26
C GLN A 139 -28.42 20.04 -16.00
N GLN A 140 -27.86 19.77 -14.82
CA GLN A 140 -28.48 20.05 -13.52
C GLN A 140 -28.73 21.54 -13.29
N THR A 141 -27.81 22.40 -13.74
CA THR A 141 -27.99 23.86 -13.66
C THR A 141 -29.11 24.33 -14.61
N SER A 142 -29.22 23.72 -15.80
CA SER A 142 -30.29 24.06 -16.75
C SER A 142 -31.68 23.61 -16.30
N THR A 143 -31.80 22.44 -15.66
CA THR A 143 -33.09 21.96 -15.11
C THR A 143 -33.54 22.77 -13.90
N ILE A 144 -32.61 23.18 -13.03
CA ILE A 144 -32.92 24.08 -11.91
C ILE A 144 -33.38 25.46 -12.44
N SER A 145 -32.78 25.95 -13.52
CA SER A 145 -33.19 27.21 -14.15
C SER A 145 -34.57 27.14 -14.82
N SER A 146 -35.01 25.99 -15.33
CA SER A 146 -36.33 25.86 -15.94
C SER A 146 -37.46 25.76 -14.91
N ASP A 147 -37.21 25.16 -13.75
CA ASP A 147 -38.21 25.04 -12.67
C ASP A 147 -38.42 26.35 -11.90
N GLY A 148 -37.42 27.24 -11.88
CA GLY A 148 -37.51 28.54 -11.20
C GLY A 148 -38.25 29.65 -11.95
N ILE A 149 -38.53 29.47 -13.24
CA ILE A 149 -39.18 30.51 -14.10
C ILE A 149 -40.71 30.29 -14.20
N GLY A 150 -41.23 29.19 -13.65
CA GLY A 150 -42.65 28.83 -13.69
C GLY A 150 -43.51 29.28 -12.50
N ARG A 151 -43.05 30.22 -11.66
CA ARG A 151 -43.84 30.82 -10.56
C ARG A 151 -43.85 32.33 -10.63
#